data_AF-A0A7S1E8U9-F1
#
_entry.id   AF-A0A7S1E8U9-F1
#
_cell.length_a   1.000
_cell.length_b   1.000
_cell.length_c   1.000
_cell.angle_alpha   90.00
_cell.angle_beta   90.00
_cell.angle_gamma   90.00
#
_symmetry.space_group_name_H-M   'P 1'
#
loop_
_entity.id
_entity.type
_entity.pdbx_description
1 polymer ?
#
loop_
_entity_poly.entity_id
_entity_poly.type
_entity_poly.pdbx_seq_one_letter_code
_entity_poly.pdbx_strand_id
1 'polypeptide(L)'
;GDLAAARGCLVQSHISESHDEIAFVKTMYPNGESDATIFDGCRLLTPKTVMAHGVHLSDEDADLLASRGTAVAHCPLSNFFFADGCLDIGRLRERGCKVSLGSDVAGGYSPSMLSAIRNAAIAH
;
A
#
# COMPACT_ATOMS: atom_id res chain seq x y z
N GLY A 1 4.07 2.52 16.20
CA GLY A 1 5.35 1.81 16.01
C GLY A 1 5.85 1.14 17.27
N ASP A 2 5.81 1.83 18.41
CA ASP A 2 6.49 1.40 19.64
C ASP A 2 6.10 0.00 20.13
N LEU A 3 4.80 -0.33 20.11
CA LEU A 3 4.33 -1.67 20.48
C LEU A 3 4.90 -2.76 19.56
N ALA A 4 4.86 -2.53 18.24
CA ALA A 4 5.38 -3.48 17.26
C ALA A 4 6.89 -3.67 17.43
N ALA A 5 7.64 -2.59 17.70
CA ALA A 5 9.07 -2.64 17.96
C ALA A 5 9.38 -3.41 19.26
N ALA A 6 8.69 -3.10 20.36
CA ALA A 6 8.89 -3.75 21.66
C ALA A 6 8.57 -5.26 21.64
N ARG A 7 7.69 -5.69 20.74
CA ARG A 7 7.27 -7.10 20.60
C ARG A 7 7.90 -7.80 19.41
N GLY A 8 8.66 -7.11 18.58
CA GLY A 8 9.21 -7.65 17.34
C GLY A 8 8.14 -8.13 16.36
N CYS A 9 6.96 -7.50 16.32
CA CYS A 9 5.85 -7.88 15.44
C CYS A 9 6.07 -7.39 13.99
N LEU A 10 5.33 -8.00 13.06
CA LEU A 10 5.08 -7.44 11.74
C LEU A 10 3.97 -6.39 11.83
N VAL A 11 3.93 -5.47 10.86
CA VAL A 11 2.87 -4.46 10.71
C VAL A 11 2.24 -4.64 9.32
N GLN A 12 0.92 -4.56 9.26
CA GLN A 12 0.18 -4.46 8.00
C GLN A 12 -0.93 -3.40 8.11
N SER A 13 -1.16 -2.68 7.03
CA SER A 13 -2.26 -1.70 6.89
C SER A 13 -2.58 -1.48 5.41
N HIS A 14 -3.63 -0.74 5.10
CA HIS A 14 -3.86 -0.15 3.77
C HIS A 14 -3.09 1.17 3.63
N ILE A 15 -2.79 1.56 2.38
CA ILE A 15 -2.24 2.86 2.05
C ILE A 15 -2.75 3.31 0.68
N SER A 16 -3.22 4.55 0.57
CA SER A 16 -3.48 5.27 -0.69
C SER A 16 -4.19 4.40 -1.74
N GLU A 17 -5.28 3.75 -1.32
CA GLU A 17 -6.06 2.82 -2.13
C GLU A 17 -7.03 3.55 -3.04
N SER A 18 -7.79 4.50 -2.51
CA SER A 18 -8.91 5.12 -3.22
C SER A 18 -8.96 6.63 -3.02
N HIS A 19 -9.57 7.33 -3.97
CA HIS A 19 -9.77 8.77 -3.87
C HIS A 19 -10.63 9.16 -2.66
N ASP A 20 -11.64 8.36 -2.31
CA ASP A 20 -12.52 8.60 -1.18
C ASP A 20 -11.78 8.45 0.17
N GLU A 21 -10.93 7.43 0.28
CA GLU A 21 -10.03 7.27 1.43
C GLU A 21 -9.08 8.47 1.56
N ILE A 22 -8.39 8.85 0.49
CA ILE A 22 -7.46 10.00 0.51
C ILE A 22 -8.21 11.28 0.89
N ALA A 23 -9.41 11.49 0.36
CA ALA A 23 -10.23 12.63 0.73
C ALA A 23 -10.60 12.60 2.22
N PHE A 24 -10.97 11.43 2.75
CA PHE A 24 -11.29 11.26 4.16
C PHE A 24 -10.08 11.52 5.07
N VAL A 25 -8.90 10.99 4.74
CA VAL A 25 -7.67 11.24 5.50
C VAL A 25 -7.35 12.73 5.57
N LYS A 26 -7.51 13.46 4.46
CA LYS A 26 -7.34 14.93 4.43
C LYS A 26 -8.27 15.68 5.38
N THR A 27 -9.45 15.13 5.71
CA THR A 27 -10.34 15.74 6.72
C THR A 27 -9.81 15.56 8.15
N MET A 28 -9.06 14.48 8.41
CA MET A 28 -8.47 14.18 9.72
C MET A 28 -7.11 14.85 9.90
N TYR A 29 -6.36 15.04 8.82
CA TYR A 29 -5.01 15.62 8.78
C TYR A 29 -4.98 16.84 7.86
N PRO A 30 -5.50 18.00 8.32
CA PRO A 30 -5.74 19.16 7.46
C PRO A 30 -4.46 19.91 7.04
N ASN A 31 -3.28 19.56 7.58
CA ASN A 31 -2.02 20.17 7.17
C ASN A 31 -1.45 19.52 5.90
N GLY A 32 -2.15 18.55 5.31
CA GLY A 32 -1.81 17.94 4.03
C GLY A 32 -0.86 16.76 4.13
N GLU A 33 -0.74 16.14 5.31
CA GLU A 33 0.00 14.90 5.48
C GLU A 33 -0.61 13.78 4.61
N SER A 34 0.24 13.07 3.86
CA SER A 34 -0.13 11.84 3.17
C SER A 34 -0.20 10.66 4.14
N ASP A 35 -0.88 9.58 3.77
CA ASP A 35 -0.91 8.33 4.56
C ASP A 35 0.51 7.88 4.93
N ALA A 36 1.43 7.91 3.98
CA ALA A 36 2.81 7.50 4.19
C ALA A 36 3.49 8.34 5.27
N THR A 37 3.35 9.67 5.22
CA THR A 37 3.93 10.56 6.24
C THR A 37 3.29 10.38 7.62
N ILE A 38 1.98 10.12 7.68
CA ILE A 38 1.26 9.81 8.92
C ILE A 38 1.81 8.51 9.55
N PHE A 39 1.93 7.45 8.74
CA PHE A 39 2.48 6.17 9.20
C PHE A 39 3.96 6.28 9.60
N ASP A 40 4.76 7.08 8.90
CA ASP A 40 6.18 7.30 9.24
C ASP A 40 6.32 8.03 10.58
N GLY A 41 5.54 9.10 10.79
CA GLY A 41 5.46 9.82 12.06
C GLY A 41 5.06 8.93 13.23
N CYS A 42 4.25 7.90 12.97
CA CYS A 42 3.86 6.89 13.95
C CYS A 42 4.88 5.74 14.09
N ARG A 43 6.04 5.78 13.42
CA ARG A 43 7.05 4.71 13.37
C ARG A 43 6.49 3.37 12.90
N LEU A 44 5.53 3.40 11.99
CA LEU A 44 4.90 2.21 11.42
C LEU A 44 5.51 1.81 10.09
N LEU A 45 6.24 2.70 9.40
CA LEU A 45 7.00 2.35 8.19
C LEU A 45 8.36 1.76 8.56
N THR A 46 8.53 0.46 8.35
CA THR A 46 9.75 -0.27 8.70
C THR A 46 9.98 -1.44 7.73
N PRO A 47 11.16 -2.09 7.75
CA PRO A 47 11.41 -3.30 6.97
C PRO A 47 10.49 -4.49 7.31
N LYS A 48 9.69 -4.40 8.37
CA LYS A 48 8.72 -5.40 8.83
C LYS A 48 7.27 -5.03 8.53
N THR A 49 7.07 -4.12 7.58
CA THR A 49 5.76 -3.52 7.25
C THR A 49 5.36 -3.86 5.83
N VAL A 50 4.09 -4.23 5.66
CA VAL A 50 3.46 -4.43 4.35
C VAL A 50 2.24 -3.51 4.26
N MET A 51 2.23 -2.63 3.26
CA MET A 51 1.09 -1.76 2.97
C MET A 51 0.32 -2.28 1.76
N ALA A 52 -0.96 -2.57 1.92
CA ALA A 52 -1.80 -3.01 0.82
C ALA A 52 -2.20 -1.84 -0.08
N HIS A 53 -2.36 -2.16 -1.38
CA HIS A 53 -2.86 -1.29 -2.45
C HIS A 53 -1.85 -0.32 -3.03
N GLY A 54 -1.69 0.86 -2.44
CA GLY A 54 -0.75 1.90 -2.88
C GLY A 54 -1.03 2.47 -4.28
N VAL A 55 -2.26 2.34 -4.80
CA VAL A 55 -2.64 2.73 -6.16
C VAL A 55 -2.34 4.20 -6.42
N HIS A 56 -2.64 5.05 -5.44
CA HIS A 56 -2.52 6.50 -5.54
C HIS A 56 -1.31 7.07 -4.78
N LEU A 57 -0.30 6.23 -4.50
CA LEU A 57 0.95 6.71 -3.89
C LEU A 57 1.58 7.79 -4.77
N SER A 58 1.98 8.90 -4.16
CA SER A 58 2.85 9.88 -4.82
C SER A 58 4.26 9.31 -4.99
N ASP A 59 5.05 10.01 -5.78
CA ASP A 59 6.46 9.66 -5.99
C ASP A 59 7.29 9.85 -4.70
N GLU A 60 7.00 10.91 -3.94
CA GLU A 60 7.63 11.19 -2.66
C GLU A 60 7.27 10.14 -1.61
N ASP A 61 6.00 9.70 -1.58
CA ASP A 61 5.55 8.64 -0.67
C ASP A 61 6.18 7.29 -1.04
N ALA A 62 6.30 6.99 -2.33
CA ALA A 62 7.01 5.80 -2.80
C ALA A 62 8.48 5.82 -2.38
N ASP A 63 9.17 6.95 -2.56
CA ASP A 63 10.57 7.11 -2.13
C ASP A 63 10.72 6.97 -0.61
N LEU A 64 9.76 7.51 0.15
CA LEU A 64 9.72 7.34 1.61
C LEU A 64 9.59 5.85 1.99
N LEU A 65 8.63 5.14 1.41
CA LEU A 65 8.43 3.70 1.64
C LEU A 65 9.69 2.89 1.30
N ALA A 66 10.31 3.17 0.15
CA ALA A 66 11.57 2.55 -0.27
C ALA A 66 12.68 2.81 0.75
N SER A 67 12.86 4.06 1.20
CA SER A 67 13.89 4.44 2.17
C SER A 67 13.71 3.76 3.54
N ARG A 68 12.46 3.46 3.93
CA ARG A 68 12.11 2.72 5.15
C ARG A 68 12.15 1.21 4.98
N GLY A 69 12.32 0.73 3.75
CA GLY A 69 12.29 -0.69 3.41
C GLY A 69 10.92 -1.35 3.56
N THR A 70 9.85 -0.55 3.62
CA THR A 70 8.45 -1.00 3.66
C THR A 70 8.09 -1.66 2.34
N ALA A 71 7.31 -2.74 2.40
CA ALA A 71 6.79 -3.40 1.20
C ALA A 71 5.38 -2.91 0.86
N VAL A 72 5.05 -2.92 -0.43
CA VAL A 72 3.70 -2.68 -0.94
C VAL A 72 3.12 -4.00 -1.46
N ALA A 73 1.86 -4.31 -1.14
CA ALA A 73 1.15 -5.47 -1.66
C ALA A 73 0.18 -5.05 -2.75
N HIS A 74 0.41 -5.52 -3.97
CA HIS A 74 -0.51 -5.33 -5.09
C HIS A 74 -1.72 -6.25 -4.95
N CYS A 75 -2.93 -5.68 -4.91
CA CYS A 75 -4.18 -6.41 -4.76
C CYS A 75 -5.10 -6.18 -5.97
N PRO A 76 -4.74 -6.69 -7.17
CA PRO A 76 -5.28 -6.23 -8.44
C PRO A 76 -6.82 -6.29 -8.53
N LEU A 77 -7.43 -7.39 -8.07
CA LEU A 77 -8.87 -7.56 -8.16
C LEU A 77 -9.64 -6.56 -7.29
N SER A 78 -9.13 -6.25 -6.10
CA SER A 78 -9.70 -5.24 -5.21
C SER A 78 -9.53 -3.84 -5.82
N ASN A 79 -8.32 -3.55 -6.34
CA ASN A 79 -8.03 -2.28 -6.99
C ASN A 79 -8.99 -2.01 -8.17
N PHE A 80 -9.27 -3.02 -9.01
CA PHE A 80 -10.22 -2.89 -10.12
C PHE A 80 -11.64 -2.52 -9.67
N PHE A 81 -12.04 -2.90 -8.45
CA PHE A 81 -13.38 -2.62 -7.94
C PHE A 81 -13.47 -1.30 -7.18
N PHE A 82 -12.42 -0.92 -6.44
CA PHE A 82 -12.52 0.15 -5.43
C PHE A 82 -11.50 1.28 -5.59
N ALA A 83 -10.39 1.04 -6.30
CA ALA A 83 -9.31 2.02 -6.40
C ALA A 83 -9.43 2.94 -7.62
N ASP A 84 -10.32 2.63 -8.58
CA ASP A 84 -10.37 3.30 -9.89
C ASP A 84 -8.99 3.35 -10.56
N GLY A 85 -8.25 2.25 -10.47
CA GLY A 85 -6.88 2.18 -10.94
C GLY A 85 -6.15 0.89 -10.59
N CYS A 86 -4.86 0.86 -10.94
CA CYS A 86 -3.96 -0.27 -10.74
C CYS A 86 -2.69 0.22 -10.02
N LEU A 87 -2.04 -0.67 -9.26
CA LEU A 87 -0.72 -0.32 -8.72
C LEU A 87 0.31 -0.28 -9.86
N ASP A 88 0.98 0.85 -10.04
CA ASP A 88 2.11 0.96 -10.97
C ASP A 88 3.34 0.26 -10.39
N ILE A 89 3.42 -1.05 -10.60
CA ILE A 89 4.52 -1.89 -10.12
C ILE A 89 5.85 -1.47 -10.76
N GLY A 90 5.85 -1.02 -12.02
CA GLY A 90 7.04 -0.59 -12.73
C GLY A 90 7.68 0.61 -12.03
N ARG A 91 6.88 1.68 -11.87
CA ARG A 91 7.27 2.90 -11.16
C ARG A 91 7.78 2.62 -9.76
N LEU A 92 7.07 1.79 -8.98
CA LEU A 92 7.50 1.46 -7.62
C LEU A 92 8.82 0.69 -7.57
N ARG A 93 9.03 -0.26 -8.48
CA ARG A 93 10.28 -1.03 -8.55
C ARG A 93 11.46 -0.17 -8.97
N GLU A 94 11.28 0.75 -9.90
CA GLU A 94 12.31 1.72 -10.31
C GLU A 94 12.76 2.61 -9.14
N ARG A 95 11.84 2.96 -8.25
CA ARG A 95 12.10 3.70 -7.00
C ARG A 95 12.67 2.83 -5.86
N GLY A 96 12.85 1.52 -6.08
CA GLY A 96 13.42 0.61 -5.09
C GLY A 96 12.43 0.08 -4.04
N CYS A 97 11.12 0.27 -4.25
CA CYS A 97 10.11 -0.35 -3.38
C CYS A 97 10.11 -1.87 -3.51
N LYS A 98 9.90 -2.56 -2.38
CA LYS A 98 9.58 -3.99 -2.38
C LYS A 98 8.11 -4.16 -2.74
N VAL A 99 7.82 -4.96 -3.75
CA VAL A 99 6.44 -5.24 -4.16
C VAL A 99 6.12 -6.71 -3.95
N SER A 100 4.94 -6.98 -3.42
CA SER A 100 4.36 -8.31 -3.20
C SER A 100 2.96 -8.40 -3.80
N LEU A 101 2.32 -9.55 -3.72
CA LEU A 101 0.98 -9.79 -4.30
C LEU A 101 0.01 -10.22 -3.19
N GLY A 102 -1.19 -9.66 -3.20
CA GLY A 102 -2.29 -10.00 -2.28
C GLY A 102 -3.57 -10.37 -3.04
N SER A 103 -4.37 -11.26 -2.45
CA SER A 103 -5.73 -11.54 -2.94
C SER A 103 -6.76 -10.53 -2.46
N ASP A 104 -6.50 -9.94 -1.28
CA ASP A 104 -7.36 -9.01 -0.56
C ASP A 104 -8.81 -9.48 -0.42
N VAL A 105 -9.02 -10.73 -0.01
CA VAL A 105 -10.38 -11.19 0.28
C VAL A 105 -10.91 -10.44 1.51
N ALA A 106 -12.06 -9.77 1.47
CA ALA A 106 -13.13 -9.85 0.47
C ALA A 106 -13.24 -8.66 -0.52
N GLY A 107 -12.28 -7.73 -0.53
CA GLY A 107 -12.19 -6.71 -1.58
C GLY A 107 -12.04 -7.35 -2.97
N GLY A 108 -11.15 -8.31 -3.10
CA GLY A 108 -11.20 -9.32 -4.17
C GLY A 108 -12.07 -10.52 -3.79
N TYR A 109 -12.93 -11.00 -4.69
CA TYR A 109 -13.78 -12.17 -4.39
C TYR A 109 -13.03 -13.51 -4.38
N SER A 110 -11.83 -13.57 -4.97
CA SER A 110 -11.11 -14.82 -5.22
C SER A 110 -9.96 -15.03 -4.22
N PRO A 111 -9.94 -16.12 -3.43
CA PRO A 111 -8.81 -16.44 -2.55
C PRO A 111 -7.58 -17.00 -3.30
N SER A 112 -7.72 -17.32 -4.58
CA SER A 112 -6.65 -17.93 -5.37
C SER A 112 -5.54 -16.93 -5.72
N MET A 113 -4.31 -17.24 -5.30
CA MET A 113 -3.13 -16.48 -5.73
C MET A 113 -2.86 -16.60 -7.24
N LEU A 114 -3.27 -17.71 -7.89
CA LEU A 114 -3.20 -17.80 -9.35
C LEU A 114 -4.11 -16.79 -10.04
N SER A 115 -5.29 -16.54 -9.47
CA SER A 115 -6.18 -15.48 -9.95
C SER A 115 -5.54 -14.10 -9.74
N ALA A 116 -4.94 -13.86 -8.57
CA ALA A 116 -4.21 -12.61 -8.32
C ALA A 116 -3.06 -12.40 -9.33
N ILE A 117 -2.29 -13.44 -9.65
CA ILE A 117 -1.21 -13.38 -10.67
C ILE A 117 -1.78 -13.04 -12.05
N ARG A 118 -2.87 -13.70 -12.46
CA ARG A 118 -3.51 -13.43 -13.76
C ARG A 118 -4.02 -12.01 -13.86
N ASN A 119 -4.65 -11.49 -12.80
CA ASN A 119 -5.15 -10.13 -12.76
C ASN A 119 -4.00 -9.10 -12.76
N ALA A 120 -2.92 -9.37 -12.02
CA ALA A 120 -1.72 -8.52 -12.05
C ALA A 120 -1.08 -8.46 -13.45
N ALA A 121 -1.11 -9.56 -14.21
CA ALA A 121 -0.54 -9.61 -15.56
C ALA A 121 -1.30 -8.76 -16.60
N ILE A 122 -2.55 -8.36 -16.31
CA ILE A 122 -3.39 -7.53 -17.17
C ILE A 122 -3.66 -6.15 -16.57
N ALA A 123 -3.13 -5.86 -15.38
CA ALA A 123 -3.25 -4.58 -14.71
C ALA A 123 -2.28 -3.58 -15.36
N HIS A 124 -2.80 -2.65 -16.16
CA HIS A 124 -2.06 -1.60 -16.86
C HIS A 124 -2.77 -0.27 -16.75
#